data_AF-A0A9D6L2V0-F1
#
_entry.id   AF-A0A9D6L2V0-F1
#
_cell.length_a   1.000
_cell.length_b   1.000
_cell.length_c   1.000
_cell.angle_alpha   90.00
_cell.angle_beta   90.00
_cell.angle_gamma   90.00
#
_symmetry.space_group_name_H-M   'P 1'
#
loop_
_entity.id
_entity.type
_entity.pdbx_description
1 polymer ?
#
loop_
_entity_poly.entity_id
_entity_poly.type
_entity_poly.pdbx_seq_one_letter_code
_entity_poly.pdbx_strand_id
1 'polypeptide(L)'
;MKPLFVVLYFLIQGEIPFKNSDEFLVKIDIKFKQKPSRVDQNTFSPDGERLDRRIGEAVAFLVVNISQVKILDDELKIQVVDSKGKNLFKKKTTPVPEINFEMGFVDDLKKGVTSNEITVYFLSSEKKELRKIVCAVLPDGTFEVNGKWHGKF
;
A
#
# COMPACT_ATOMS: atom_id res chain seq x y z
N MET A 1 -3.97 56.77 2.62
CA MET A 1 -3.15 55.54 2.57
C MET A 1 -3.71 54.55 3.57
N LYS A 2 -4.36 53.47 3.12
CA LYS A 2 -4.87 52.39 3.97
C LYS A 2 -4.02 51.15 3.68
N PRO A 3 -3.44 50.47 4.69
CA PRO A 3 -2.62 49.31 4.44
C PRO A 3 -3.49 48.17 3.92
N LEU A 4 -3.12 47.71 2.74
CA LEU A 4 -3.56 46.50 2.06
C LEU A 4 -3.14 45.30 2.91
N PHE A 5 -4.04 44.81 3.77
CA PHE A 5 -3.88 43.54 4.48
C PHE A 5 -4.81 42.51 3.83
N VAL A 6 -4.53 42.17 2.57
CA VAL A 6 -5.19 41.04 1.90
C VAL A 6 -4.40 39.78 2.23
N VAL A 7 -4.69 39.26 3.42
CA VAL A 7 -4.93 37.85 3.75
C VAL A 7 -4.16 36.84 2.87
N LEU A 8 -2.98 36.50 3.35
CA LEU A 8 -2.14 35.37 2.92
C LEU A 8 -2.74 34.02 3.38
N TYR A 9 -3.99 33.69 2.99
CA TYR A 9 -4.64 32.41 3.35
C TYR A 9 -4.40 31.27 2.35
N PHE A 10 -3.68 31.52 1.25
CA PHE A 10 -3.60 30.57 0.13
C PHE A 10 -2.47 29.53 0.23
N LEU A 11 -1.67 29.51 1.31
CA LEU A 11 -0.48 28.65 1.41
C LEU A 11 -0.60 27.41 2.31
N ILE A 12 -1.77 27.16 2.92
CA ILE A 12 -2.01 25.85 3.54
C ILE A 12 -2.53 24.90 2.45
N GLN A 13 -1.65 24.52 1.53
CA GLN A 13 -1.78 23.22 0.88
C GLN A 13 -1.48 22.17 1.96
N GLY A 14 -2.46 21.97 2.85
CA GLY A 14 -2.35 21.10 4.00
C GLY A 14 -2.05 19.69 3.53
N GLU A 15 -0.92 19.15 3.98
CA GLU A 15 -0.62 17.74 3.81
C GLU A 15 -1.79 16.92 4.35
N ILE A 16 -2.23 15.91 3.60
CA ILE A 16 -3.36 15.05 4.00
C ILE A 16 -2.99 14.39 5.31
N PRO A 17 -3.76 14.60 6.39
CA PRO A 17 -3.40 14.10 7.71
C PRO A 17 -3.47 12.57 7.76
N PHE A 18 -2.62 11.98 8.59
CA PHE A 18 -2.72 10.57 8.90
C PHE A 18 -3.97 10.28 9.71
N LYS A 19 -4.62 9.15 9.44
CA LYS A 19 -5.66 8.61 10.33
C LYS A 19 -5.01 8.22 11.65
N ASN A 20 -5.71 8.45 12.76
CA ASN A 20 -5.15 8.17 14.08
C ASN A 20 -5.05 6.65 14.31
N SER A 21 -3.98 6.20 14.97
CA SER A 21 -3.66 4.77 15.13
C SER A 21 -4.61 4.02 16.05
N ASP A 22 -5.42 4.73 16.85
CA ASP A 22 -6.51 4.17 17.65
C ASP A 22 -7.79 3.92 16.83
N GLU A 23 -7.87 4.45 15.60
CA GLU A 23 -9.02 4.31 14.71
C GLU A 23 -8.92 3.13 13.76
N PHE A 24 -7.88 2.30 13.84
CA PHE A 24 -7.73 1.12 13.00
C PHE A 24 -6.74 0.12 13.60
N LEU A 25 -6.83 -1.13 13.18
CA LEU A 25 -5.92 -2.19 13.54
C LEU A 25 -5.21 -2.73 12.28
N VAL A 26 -3.88 -2.69 12.26
CA VAL A 26 -3.07 -3.28 11.19
C VAL A 26 -2.56 -4.64 11.62
N LYS A 27 -2.89 -5.66 10.83
CA LYS A 27 -2.36 -7.02 10.92
C LYS A 27 -1.50 -7.29 9.70
N ILE A 28 -0.40 -7.99 9.94
CA ILE A 28 0.53 -8.42 8.90
C ILE A 28 0.46 -9.94 8.80
N ASP A 29 0.22 -10.43 7.59
CA ASP A 29 0.26 -11.86 7.28
C ASP A 29 1.40 -12.13 6.29
N ILE A 30 2.23 -13.11 6.63
CA ILE A 30 3.25 -13.64 5.72
C ILE A 30 2.72 -14.92 5.09
N LYS A 31 2.68 -14.95 3.76
CA LYS A 31 2.38 -16.15 2.99
C LYS A 31 3.64 -16.58 2.26
N PHE A 32 3.93 -17.88 2.22
CA PHE A 32 5.02 -18.40 1.40
C PHE A 32 4.46 -18.70 0.01
N LYS A 33 4.84 -17.87 -0.98
CA LYS A 33 4.42 -18.02 -2.39
C LYS A 33 5.65 -18.31 -3.24
N GLN A 34 5.48 -19.11 -4.28
CA GLN A 34 6.52 -19.30 -5.29
C GLN A 34 6.56 -18.08 -6.20
N LYS A 35 7.76 -17.58 -6.51
CA LYS A 35 7.92 -16.55 -7.53
C LYS A 35 7.58 -17.15 -8.89
N PRO A 36 6.75 -16.49 -9.73
CA PRO A 36 6.54 -16.96 -11.08
C PRO A 36 7.89 -17.01 -11.80
N SER A 37 8.27 -18.19 -12.29
CA SER A 37 9.51 -18.35 -13.05
C SER A 37 9.45 -17.39 -14.24
N ARG A 38 10.41 -16.45 -14.33
CA ARG A 38 10.65 -15.71 -15.57
C ARG A 38 11.20 -16.70 -16.59
N VAL A 39 10.32 -17.45 -17.21
CA VAL A 39 10.67 -18.24 -18.39
C VAL A 39 10.67 -17.24 -19.54
N ASP A 40 11.85 -16.87 -20.02
CA ASP A 40 11.96 -16.33 -21.38
C ASP A 40 11.34 -17.38 -22.30
N GLN A 41 10.24 -17.04 -22.97
CA GLN A 41 9.54 -17.95 -23.89
C GLN A 41 10.39 -18.39 -25.10
N ASN A 42 11.66 -17.96 -25.18
CA ASN A 42 12.55 -18.21 -26.30
C ASN A 42 13.76 -19.10 -25.99
N THR A 43 13.89 -19.69 -24.80
CA THR A 43 14.98 -20.65 -24.55
C THR A 43 14.50 -22.07 -24.86
N PHE A 44 14.53 -22.44 -26.15
CA PHE A 44 14.47 -23.84 -26.56
C PHE A 44 15.81 -24.51 -26.23
N SER A 45 15.78 -25.59 -25.45
CA SER A 45 16.92 -26.51 -25.38
C SER A 45 17.09 -27.17 -26.76
N PRO A 46 18.33 -27.32 -27.29
CA PRO A 46 18.58 -27.95 -28.59
C PRO A 46 18.06 -29.40 -28.69
N ASP A 47 17.76 -30.02 -27.56
CA ASP A 47 17.55 -31.47 -27.45
C ASP A 47 16.07 -31.88 -27.27
N GLY A 48 15.13 -30.92 -27.32
CA GLY A 48 13.69 -31.21 -27.26
C GLY A 48 13.16 -31.71 -25.91
N GLU A 49 14.01 -31.83 -24.89
CA GLU A 49 13.58 -32.13 -23.53
C GLU A 49 12.88 -30.91 -22.89
N ARG A 50 11.69 -31.14 -22.31
CA ARG A 50 10.99 -30.13 -21.52
C ARG A 50 11.89 -29.77 -20.35
N LEU A 51 12.47 -28.56 -20.37
CA LEU A 51 13.14 -27.99 -19.20
C LEU A 51 12.17 -28.12 -18.02
N ASP A 52 12.54 -28.98 -17.08
CA ASP A 52 11.84 -29.11 -15.80
C ASP A 52 11.72 -27.69 -15.25
N ARG A 53 10.48 -27.22 -15.11
CA ARG A 53 10.20 -25.91 -14.53
C ARG A 53 10.82 -25.97 -13.15
N ARG A 54 11.97 -25.33 -12.95
CA ARG A 54 12.52 -25.16 -11.61
C ARG A 54 11.48 -24.36 -10.85
N ILE A 55 10.67 -25.07 -10.09
CA ILE A 55 9.71 -24.53 -9.15
C ILE A 55 10.56 -23.71 -8.19
N GLY A 56 10.48 -22.39 -8.31
CA GLY A 56 11.24 -21.50 -7.42
C GLY A 56 10.90 -21.79 -5.97
N GLU A 57 11.88 -21.65 -5.09
CA GLU A 57 11.66 -21.80 -3.65
C GLU A 57 10.54 -20.84 -3.19
N ALA A 58 9.69 -21.30 -2.27
CA ALA A 58 8.62 -20.48 -1.74
C ALA A 58 9.24 -19.38 -0.86
N VAL A 59 9.01 -18.12 -1.26
CA VAL A 59 9.58 -16.95 -0.59
C VAL A 59 8.48 -16.15 0.11
N ALA A 60 8.88 -15.40 1.14
CA ALA A 60 7.98 -14.60 1.95
C ALA A 60 7.25 -13.54 1.10
N PHE A 61 5.93 -13.55 1.19
CA PHE A 61 5.02 -12.64 0.51
C PHE A 61 4.16 -11.92 1.54
N LEU A 62 4.23 -10.59 1.53
CA LEU A 62 3.62 -9.72 2.52
C LEU A 62 2.18 -9.35 2.12
N VAL A 63 1.25 -9.66 3.01
CA VAL A 63 -0.16 -9.26 2.93
C VAL A 63 -0.48 -8.39 4.13
N VAL A 64 -1.15 -7.26 3.88
CA VAL A 64 -1.57 -6.33 4.92
C VAL A 64 -3.08 -6.30 5.02
N ASN A 65 -3.55 -6.34 6.25
CA ASN A 65 -4.94 -6.36 6.62
C ASN A 65 -5.21 -5.21 7.59
N ILE A 66 -6.07 -4.28 7.18
CA ILE A 66 -6.53 -3.20 8.03
C ILE A 66 -7.98 -3.47 8.42
N SER A 67 -8.21 -3.62 9.71
CA SER A 67 -9.50 -3.96 10.30
C SER A 67 -9.89 -2.95 11.38
N GLN A 68 -11.11 -3.06 11.90
CA GLN A 68 -11.64 -2.18 12.96
C GLN A 68 -11.53 -0.68 12.62
N VAL A 69 -11.65 -0.35 11.33
CA VAL A 69 -11.48 1.02 10.86
C VAL A 69 -12.68 1.86 11.27
N LYS A 70 -12.47 2.84 12.15
CA LYS A 70 -13.49 3.81 12.54
C LYS A 70 -13.69 4.82 11.42
N ILE A 71 -14.83 4.71 10.73
CA ILE A 71 -15.21 5.62 9.66
C ILE A 71 -15.89 6.86 10.25
N LEU A 72 -15.42 8.04 9.85
CA LEU A 72 -16.02 9.32 10.21
C LEU A 72 -17.06 9.76 9.17
N ASP A 73 -18.00 10.62 9.56
CA ASP A 73 -19.15 11.00 8.72
C ASP A 73 -18.75 11.67 7.39
N ASP A 74 -17.57 12.30 7.35
CA ASP A 74 -17.00 12.95 6.18
C ASP A 74 -16.29 11.96 5.23
N GLU A 75 -16.02 10.73 5.69
CA GLU A 75 -15.33 9.67 4.94
C GLU A 75 -16.34 8.78 4.21
N LEU A 76 -16.60 9.09 2.95
CA LEU A 76 -17.64 8.40 2.15
C LEU A 76 -17.07 7.34 1.19
N LYS A 77 -15.75 7.36 0.94
CA LYS A 77 -15.08 6.38 0.09
C LYS A 77 -13.69 6.05 0.62
N ILE A 78 -13.27 4.81 0.42
CA ILE A 78 -11.89 4.36 0.63
C ILE A 78 -11.26 4.05 -0.73
N GLN A 79 -10.00 4.44 -0.87
CA GLN A 79 -9.18 4.15 -2.03
C GLN A 79 -7.79 3.71 -1.60
N VAL A 80 -7.35 2.55 -2.06
CA VAL A 80 -5.98 2.05 -1.86
C VAL A 80 -5.21 2.24 -3.15
N VAL A 81 -4.05 2.88 -3.05
CA VAL A 81 -3.14 3.07 -4.18
C VAL A 81 -1.74 2.62 -3.82
N ASP A 82 -0.99 2.15 -4.81
CA ASP A 82 0.44 1.93 -4.65
C ASP A 82 1.25 3.23 -4.86
N SER A 83 2.55 3.17 -4.62
CA SER A 83 3.47 4.31 -4.82
C SER A 83 3.57 4.79 -6.29
N LYS A 84 3.05 4.03 -7.25
CA LYS A 84 2.96 4.42 -8.67
C LYS A 84 1.60 5.03 -9.03
N GLY A 85 0.72 5.22 -8.05
CA GLY A 85 -0.64 5.74 -8.24
C GLY A 85 -1.63 4.73 -8.81
N LYS A 86 -1.26 3.45 -8.93
CA LYS A 86 -2.15 2.39 -9.38
C LYS A 86 -3.20 2.12 -8.31
N ASN A 87 -4.48 2.18 -8.68
CA ASN A 87 -5.56 1.83 -7.79
C ASN A 87 -5.60 0.31 -7.57
N LEU A 88 -5.39 -0.12 -6.32
CA LEU A 88 -5.46 -1.52 -5.90
C LEU A 88 -6.86 -1.90 -5.41
N PHE A 89 -7.56 -0.94 -4.80
CA PHE A 89 -8.88 -1.14 -4.23
C PHE A 89 -9.64 0.18 -4.12
N LYS A 90 -10.96 0.13 -4.34
CA LYS A 90 -11.84 1.28 -4.15
C LYS A 90 -13.23 0.82 -3.70
N LYS A 91 -13.75 1.39 -2.61
CA LYS A 91 -15.05 1.01 -2.06
C LYS A 91 -15.74 2.18 -1.35
N LYS A 92 -17.08 2.20 -1.33
CA LYS A 92 -17.85 3.08 -0.44
C LYS A 92 -17.71 2.61 1.00
N THR A 93 -17.63 3.52 1.96
CA THR A 93 -17.22 3.23 3.35
C THR A 93 -18.18 2.36 4.16
N THR A 94 -19.46 2.28 3.77
CA THR A 94 -20.45 1.54 4.55
C THR A 94 -21.06 0.39 3.73
N PRO A 95 -20.88 -0.88 4.13
CA PRO A 95 -19.93 -1.42 5.14
C PRO A 95 -18.56 -1.81 4.55
N VAL A 96 -17.48 -1.42 5.23
CA VAL A 96 -16.11 -1.94 4.99
C VAL A 96 -15.62 -2.66 6.26
N PRO A 97 -15.82 -3.99 6.37
CA PRO A 97 -15.36 -4.74 7.53
C PRO A 97 -13.82 -4.84 7.60
N GLU A 98 -13.16 -4.78 6.44
CA GLU A 98 -11.74 -5.05 6.30
C GLU A 98 -11.21 -4.48 4.98
N ILE A 99 -9.96 -4.02 4.99
CA ILE A 99 -9.21 -3.57 3.82
C ILE A 99 -7.99 -4.47 3.70
N ASN A 100 -7.99 -5.31 2.67
CA ASN A 100 -6.89 -6.24 2.38
C ASN A 100 -6.17 -5.84 1.11
N PHE A 101 -4.84 -5.84 1.17
CA PHE A 101 -4.01 -5.66 -0.02
C PHE A 101 -2.71 -6.44 0.09
N GLU A 102 -2.22 -6.84 -1.09
CA GLU A 102 -0.96 -7.53 -1.24
C GLU A 102 0.15 -6.50 -1.53
N MET A 103 1.23 -6.50 -0.73
CA MET A 103 2.38 -5.64 -1.00
C MET A 103 3.35 -6.29 -1.98
N GLY A 104 3.58 -7.60 -1.86
CA GLY A 104 4.48 -8.34 -2.73
C GLY A 104 5.48 -9.20 -1.96
N PHE A 105 6.50 -9.67 -2.67
CA PHE A 105 7.58 -10.46 -2.08
C PHE A 105 8.51 -9.56 -1.24
N VAL A 106 8.87 -10.01 -0.04
CA VAL A 106 9.70 -9.23 0.91
C VAL A 106 11.04 -8.83 0.27
N ASP A 107 11.70 -9.76 -0.44
CA ASP A 107 12.95 -9.47 -1.14
C ASP A 107 12.81 -8.36 -2.20
N ASP A 108 11.67 -8.34 -2.90
CA ASP A 108 11.42 -7.39 -3.98
C ASP A 108 11.08 -6.00 -3.40
N LEU A 109 10.39 -5.97 -2.25
CA LEU A 109 10.08 -4.76 -1.49
C LEU A 109 11.36 -4.12 -0.94
N LYS A 110 12.27 -4.91 -0.34
CA LYS A 110 13.57 -4.43 0.18
C LYS A 110 14.48 -3.88 -0.93
N LYS A 111 14.38 -4.46 -2.13
CA LYS A 111 15.16 -4.05 -3.32
C LYS A 111 14.48 -2.96 -4.15
N GLY A 112 13.27 -2.51 -3.78
CA GLY A 112 12.50 -1.50 -4.52
C GLY A 112 12.06 -1.94 -5.92
N VAL A 113 12.00 -3.25 -6.19
CA VAL A 113 11.57 -3.81 -7.49
C VAL A 113 10.06 -3.61 -7.69
N THR A 114 9.31 -3.76 -6.60
CA THR A 114 7.86 -3.50 -6.54
C THR A 114 7.58 -2.26 -5.69
N SER A 115 6.36 -1.73 -5.77
CA SER A 115 5.91 -0.62 -4.94
C SER A 115 6.06 -0.98 -3.46
N ASN A 116 7.01 -0.35 -2.77
CA ASN A 116 7.31 -0.61 -1.36
C ASN A 116 6.44 0.21 -0.40
N GLU A 117 5.59 1.08 -0.94
CA GLU A 117 4.63 1.88 -0.20
C GLU A 117 3.23 1.74 -0.82
N ILE A 118 2.23 1.59 0.05
CA ILE A 118 0.81 1.60 -0.29
C ILE A 118 0.10 2.59 0.63
N THR A 119 -0.74 3.43 0.03
CA THR A 119 -1.53 4.42 0.75
C THR A 119 -3.01 4.11 0.67
N VAL A 120 -3.67 4.12 1.82
CA VAL A 120 -5.13 4.02 1.98
C VAL A 120 -5.70 5.40 2.24
N TYR A 121 -6.40 5.96 1.27
CA TYR A 121 -7.08 7.24 1.37
C TYR A 121 -8.53 7.09 1.80
N PHE A 122 -8.95 7.98 2.69
CA PHE A 122 -10.33 8.22 3.07
C PHE A 122 -10.80 9.50 2.40
N LEU A 123 -11.83 9.40 1.56
CA LEU A 123 -12.25 10.44 0.66
C LEU A 123 -13.66 10.94 0.98
N SER A 124 -13.90 12.21 0.72
CA SER A 124 -15.23 12.82 0.74
C SER A 124 -16.11 12.38 -0.46
N SER A 125 -17.35 12.88 -0.48
CA SER A 125 -18.28 12.75 -1.63
C SER A 125 -17.64 13.22 -2.94
N GLU A 126 -16.93 14.36 -2.86
CA GLU A 126 -16.24 15.05 -3.95
C GLU A 126 -14.89 14.41 -4.32
N LYS A 127 -14.53 13.28 -3.71
CA LYS A 127 -13.25 12.57 -3.89
C LYS A 127 -12.03 13.35 -3.37
N LYS A 128 -12.23 14.37 -2.54
CA LYS A 128 -11.13 15.04 -1.82
C LYS A 128 -10.57 14.08 -0.77
N GLU A 129 -9.25 13.95 -0.74
CA GLU A 129 -8.51 13.18 0.27
C GLU A 129 -8.57 13.89 1.62
N LEU A 130 -9.17 13.22 2.60
CA LEU A 130 -9.37 13.77 3.94
C LEU A 130 -8.36 13.22 4.93
N ARG A 131 -8.11 11.90 4.88
CA ARG A 131 -7.18 11.19 5.76
C ARG A 131 -6.46 10.10 4.98
N LYS A 132 -5.27 9.72 5.45
CA LYS A 132 -4.47 8.63 4.86
C LYS A 132 -3.93 7.65 5.90
N ILE A 133 -3.77 6.39 5.51
CA ILE A 133 -2.90 5.43 6.20
C ILE A 133 -1.81 5.05 5.20
N VAL A 134 -0.55 5.16 5.60
CA VAL A 134 0.60 4.81 4.74
C VAL A 134 1.27 3.58 5.32
N CYS A 135 1.40 2.52 4.52
CA CYS A 135 2.11 1.29 4.85
C CYS A 135 3.35 1.21 3.98
N ALA A 136 4.54 1.16 4.58
CA ALA A 136 5.82 1.19 3.88
C ALA A 136 6.76 0.09 4.34
N VAL A 137 7.56 -0.45 3.41
CA VAL A 137 8.70 -1.32 3.68
C VAL A 137 9.98 -0.58 3.32
N LEU A 138 10.84 -0.41 4.31
CA LEU A 138 12.16 0.19 4.15
C LEU A 138 13.16 -0.82 3.56
N PRO A 139 14.28 -0.35 2.97
CA PRO A 139 15.29 -1.25 2.36
C PRO A 139 15.89 -2.28 3.32
N ASP A 140 15.91 -1.97 4.62
CA ASP A 140 16.41 -2.87 5.66
C ASP A 140 15.38 -3.94 6.08
N GLY A 141 14.16 -3.89 5.53
CA GLY A 141 13.05 -4.81 5.83
C GLY A 141 12.14 -4.34 6.94
N THR A 142 12.35 -3.14 7.49
CA THR A 142 11.45 -2.56 8.48
C THR A 142 10.11 -2.22 7.84
N PHE A 143 9.01 -2.60 8.49
CA PHE A 143 7.66 -2.24 8.09
C PHE A 143 7.12 -1.14 8.99
N GLU A 144 6.64 -0.08 8.37
CA GLU A 144 6.12 1.10 9.04
C GLU A 144 4.67 1.37 8.65
N VAL A 145 3.92 1.88 9.63
CA VAL A 145 2.56 2.38 9.44
C VAL A 145 2.54 3.84 9.90
N ASN A 146 2.19 4.76 8.99
CA ASN A 146 2.23 6.20 9.23
C ASN A 146 3.60 6.68 9.76
N GLY A 147 4.69 6.10 9.25
CA GLY A 147 6.07 6.40 9.67
C GLY A 147 6.45 5.88 11.07
N LYS A 148 5.63 5.01 11.67
CA LYS A 148 5.93 4.35 12.94
C LYS A 148 6.26 2.89 12.70
N TRP A 149 7.31 2.40 13.37
CA TRP A 149 7.72 1.01 13.35
C TRP A 149 6.57 0.07 13.76
N HIS A 150 6.31 -0.95 12.95
CA HIS A 150 5.27 -1.95 13.18
C HIS A 150 5.76 -3.40 12.97
N GLY A 151 7.02 -3.58 12.56
CA GLY A 151 7.66 -4.89 12.39
C GLY A 151 8.93 -4.84 11.55
N LYS A 152 9.60 -5.99 11.38
CA LYS A 152 10.78 -6.14 10.50
C LYS A 152 10.87 -7.55 9.93
N PHE A 153 11.35 -7.68 8.69
CA PHE A 153 11.50 -8.93 7.93
C PHE A 153 12.88 -9.10 7.29
#